data_AF-A0A354X5N6-F1
#
_entry.id   AF-A0A354X5N6-F1
#
_cell.length_a   1.000
_cell.length_b   1.000
_cell.length_c   1.000
_cell.angle_alpha   90.00
_cell.angle_beta   90.00
_cell.angle_gamma   90.00
#
_symmetry.space_group_name_H-M   'P 1'
#
loop_
_entity.id
_entity.type
_entity.pdbx_description
1 polymer ?
#
loop_
_entity_poly.entity_id
_entity_poly.type
_entity_poly.pdbx_seq_one_letter_code
_entity_poly.pdbx_strand_id
1 'polypeptide(L)'
;MENRNLLNLKGLLFACIWIVSFGMFAQNITINGTVTDENGEIVIGASVIVSGDATHGSVTDTDGRYTLLNVPSDASLEFSYVGMQSQTVQVNGKAIINVVMFTDSKLLDELVVVGYGTQKKVNLTGAVAVVGGQDITSKASTDVVSAIMGQVPGLLVSRNSGQPGSETGGTASIRIRGFTSVNDAQPLVLIDGVEGLLHTLNAEDIESISVLKDAASASIYGSRAAAGVILVTTKKGSAQKTKVSYNGSFGLNMPGLMPERLSPWEDYEWIHQSLYNINPAFVINKEAIDMIANPNHNYRVMGTRW
;
A
#
# COMPACT_ATOMS: atom_id res chain seq x y z
N MET A 1 -52.67 14.14 73.30
CA MET A 1 -51.61 13.19 72.92
C MET A 1 -51.72 12.86 71.43
N GLU A 2 -51.74 13.86 70.54
CA GLU A 2 -52.20 13.65 69.14
C GLU A 2 -51.14 13.98 68.06
N ASN A 3 -50.13 14.81 68.38
CA ASN A 3 -49.15 15.27 67.40
C ASN A 3 -47.86 14.43 67.29
N ARG A 4 -47.63 13.42 68.16
CA ARG A 4 -46.45 12.53 68.06
C ARG A 4 -46.59 11.45 66.99
N ASN A 5 -47.82 11.08 66.60
CA ASN A 5 -48.07 10.04 65.60
C ASN A 5 -47.92 10.58 64.16
N LEU A 6 -48.17 11.87 63.94
CA LEU A 6 -48.04 12.52 62.63
C LEU A 6 -46.57 12.72 62.20
N LEU A 7 -45.63 12.91 63.13
CA LEU A 7 -44.20 12.99 62.79
C LEU A 7 -43.63 11.63 62.38
N ASN A 8 -44.02 10.55 63.05
CA ASN A 8 -43.58 9.19 62.72
C ASN A 8 -44.15 8.73 61.37
N LEU A 9 -45.38 9.12 61.02
CA LEU A 9 -45.99 8.81 59.73
C LEU A 9 -45.31 9.54 58.55
N LYS A 10 -44.91 10.81 58.75
CA LYS A 10 -44.17 11.58 57.75
C LYS A 10 -42.76 11.04 57.52
N GLY A 11 -42.08 10.58 58.59
CA GLY A 11 -40.78 9.91 58.47
C GLY A 11 -40.86 8.57 57.72
N LEU A 12 -41.93 7.79 57.93
CA LEU A 12 -42.16 6.53 57.23
C LEU A 12 -42.43 6.74 55.72
N LEU A 13 -43.23 7.76 55.37
CA LEU A 13 -43.50 8.15 53.98
C LEU A 13 -42.23 8.65 53.25
N PHE A 14 -41.36 9.37 53.94
CA PHE A 14 -40.08 9.84 53.36
C PHE A 14 -39.10 8.68 53.12
N ALA A 15 -39.09 7.68 54.01
CA ALA A 15 -38.29 6.46 53.83
C ALA A 15 -38.81 5.58 52.67
N CYS A 16 -40.14 5.48 52.48
CA CYS A 16 -40.72 4.75 51.35
C CYS A 16 -40.39 5.39 49.99
N ILE A 17 -40.33 6.74 49.89
CA ILE A 17 -39.94 7.45 48.67
C ILE A 17 -38.47 7.21 48.30
N TRP A 18 -37.59 7.04 49.29
CA TRP A 18 -36.18 6.69 49.08
C TRP A 18 -35.98 5.26 48.59
N ILE A 19 -36.80 4.31 49.06
CA ILE A 19 -36.72 2.90 48.64
C ILE A 19 -37.20 2.71 47.19
N VAL A 20 -38.19 3.49 46.74
CA VAL A 20 -38.69 3.43 45.35
C VAL A 20 -37.67 3.99 44.34
N SER A 21 -36.78 4.90 44.76
CA SER A 21 -35.74 5.46 43.89
C SER A 21 -34.55 4.52 43.65
N PHE A 22 -34.36 3.51 44.50
CA PHE A 22 -33.30 2.49 44.34
C PHE A 22 -33.70 1.30 43.46
N GLY A 23 -34.94 1.27 42.94
CA GLY A 23 -35.47 0.19 42.11
C GLY A 23 -35.32 0.37 40.59
N MET A 24 -34.70 1.45 40.10
CA MET A 24 -34.41 1.61 38.68
C MET A 24 -33.13 0.85 38.29
N PHE A 25 -33.17 -0.49 38.37
CA PHE A 25 -32.26 -1.30 37.58
C PHE A 25 -32.76 -1.29 36.13
N ALA A 26 -31.93 -0.81 35.22
CA ALA A 26 -32.15 -0.96 33.78
C ALA A 26 -32.48 -2.43 33.48
N GLN A 27 -33.57 -2.67 32.75
CA GLN A 27 -34.00 -4.02 32.41
C GLN A 27 -33.04 -4.58 31.35
N ASN A 28 -32.12 -5.43 31.81
CA ASN A 28 -31.28 -6.20 30.92
C ASN A 28 -32.13 -7.26 30.24
N ILE A 29 -32.09 -7.31 28.92
CA ILE A 29 -32.88 -8.23 28.09
C ILE A 29 -31.97 -9.17 27.30
N THR A 30 -32.49 -10.35 26.99
CA THR A 30 -31.86 -11.27 26.05
C THR A 30 -32.33 -10.92 24.65
N ILE A 31 -31.39 -10.72 23.74
CA ILE A 31 -31.64 -10.40 22.34
C ILE A 31 -31.31 -11.61 21.48
N ASN A 32 -32.26 -12.01 20.65
CA ASN A 32 -32.07 -13.02 19.62
C ASN A 32 -32.21 -12.36 18.24
N GLY A 33 -31.57 -12.94 17.23
CA GLY A 33 -31.67 -12.37 15.89
C GLY A 33 -31.04 -13.24 14.81
N THR A 34 -31.24 -12.81 13.57
CA THR A 34 -30.58 -13.37 12.39
C THR A 34 -29.86 -12.28 11.63
N VAL A 35 -28.69 -12.62 11.09
CA VAL A 35 -27.90 -11.75 10.22
C VAL A 35 -27.90 -12.34 8.81
N THR A 36 -28.34 -11.53 7.86
CA THR A 36 -28.44 -11.89 6.44
C THR A 36 -27.73 -10.85 5.58
N ASP A 37 -27.35 -11.21 4.36
CA ASP A 37 -26.82 -10.27 3.37
C ASP A 37 -27.93 -9.61 2.54
N GLU A 38 -27.55 -8.71 1.63
CA GLU A 38 -28.45 -8.02 0.71
C GLU A 38 -29.19 -8.94 -0.28
N ASN A 39 -28.69 -10.16 -0.50
CA ASN A 39 -29.31 -11.18 -1.35
C ASN A 39 -30.22 -12.13 -0.56
N GLY A 40 -30.29 -11.97 0.77
CA GLY A 40 -31.05 -12.84 1.67
C GLY A 40 -30.33 -14.12 2.07
N GLU A 41 -29.03 -14.24 1.79
CA GLU A 41 -28.17 -15.32 2.26
C GLU A 41 -27.76 -15.11 3.72
N ILE A 42 -27.57 -16.19 4.47
CA ILE A 42 -27.18 -16.13 5.88
C ILE A 42 -25.71 -15.76 6.05
N VAL A 43 -25.41 -14.86 6.99
CA VAL A 43 -24.03 -14.46 7.29
C VAL A 43 -23.53 -15.24 8.50
N ILE A 44 -22.66 -16.23 8.23
CA ILE A 44 -22.06 -17.10 9.24
C ILE A 44 -20.78 -16.46 9.79
N GLY A 45 -20.64 -16.39 11.11
CA GLY A 45 -19.45 -15.84 11.77
C GLY A 45 -19.39 -14.32 11.88
N ALA A 46 -20.51 -13.61 11.70
CA ALA A 46 -20.61 -12.18 11.98
C ALA A 46 -20.46 -11.90 13.48
N SER A 47 -19.66 -10.91 13.83
CA SER A 47 -19.49 -10.45 15.21
C SER A 47 -20.60 -9.47 15.56
N VAL A 48 -21.30 -9.72 16.66
CA VAL A 48 -22.36 -8.87 17.22
C VAL A 48 -21.93 -8.43 18.60
N ILE A 49 -21.71 -7.13 18.81
CA ILE A 49 -21.24 -6.59 20.09
C ILE A 49 -22.15 -5.46 20.57
N VAL A 50 -22.19 -5.24 21.89
CA VAL A 50 -22.77 -4.02 22.44
C VAL A 50 -21.84 -2.85 22.16
N SER A 51 -22.35 -1.82 21.49
CA SER A 51 -21.60 -0.63 21.11
C SER A 51 -20.96 0.03 22.33
N GLY A 52 -19.63 0.15 22.32
CA GLY A 52 -18.85 0.69 23.44
C GLY A 52 -18.39 -0.34 24.48
N ASP A 53 -18.83 -1.59 24.37
CA ASP A 53 -18.41 -2.70 25.22
C ASP A 53 -18.07 -3.95 24.40
N ALA A 54 -16.79 -4.05 24.00
CA ALA A 54 -16.28 -5.17 23.24
C ALA A 54 -16.22 -6.50 24.02
N THR A 55 -16.48 -6.49 25.34
CA THR A 55 -16.50 -7.71 26.16
C THR A 55 -17.87 -8.38 26.18
N HIS A 56 -18.93 -7.62 25.87
CA HIS A 56 -20.29 -8.13 25.74
C HIS A 56 -20.64 -8.31 24.25
N GLY A 57 -20.30 -9.48 23.72
CA GLY A 57 -20.49 -9.83 22.33
C GLY A 57 -20.81 -11.31 22.10
N SER A 58 -21.31 -11.62 20.90
CA SER A 58 -21.62 -12.96 20.42
C SER A 58 -21.27 -13.05 18.94
N VAL A 59 -21.27 -14.27 18.39
CA VAL A 59 -20.97 -14.54 16.98
C VAL A 59 -22.12 -15.32 16.38
N THR A 60 -22.46 -15.05 15.11
CA THR A 60 -23.53 -15.81 14.43
C THR A 60 -23.12 -17.27 14.18
N ASP A 61 -24.09 -18.17 14.36
CA ASP A 61 -23.94 -19.61 14.12
C ASP A 61 -24.02 -19.97 12.62
N THR A 62 -24.03 -21.27 12.31
CA THR A 62 -24.13 -21.80 10.95
C THR A 62 -25.44 -21.49 10.25
N ASP A 63 -26.47 -21.07 10.99
CA ASP A 63 -27.78 -20.65 10.47
C ASP A 63 -27.93 -19.12 10.47
N GLY A 64 -26.83 -18.38 10.72
CA GLY A 64 -26.82 -16.92 10.81
C GLY A 64 -27.51 -16.36 12.06
N ARG A 65 -27.82 -17.18 13.06
CA ARG A 65 -28.50 -16.77 14.30
C ARG A 65 -27.50 -16.36 15.36
N TYR A 66 -27.89 -15.40 16.20
CA TYR A 66 -27.12 -15.00 17.37
C TYR A 66 -28.02 -14.84 18.60
N THR A 67 -27.41 -15.04 19.76
CA THR A 67 -28.02 -14.77 21.07
C THR A 67 -27.05 -13.94 21.89
N LEU A 68 -27.56 -12.84 22.45
CA LEU A 68 -26.85 -11.91 23.32
C LEU A 68 -27.61 -11.79 24.64
N LEU A 69 -26.95 -12.14 25.74
CA LEU A 69 -27.52 -12.11 27.08
C LEU A 69 -27.20 -10.79 27.77
N ASN A 70 -28.08 -10.37 28.68
CA ASN A 70 -27.88 -9.23 29.57
C ASN A 70 -27.61 -7.88 28.86
N VAL A 71 -28.30 -7.60 27.75
CA VAL A 71 -28.12 -6.34 27.02
C VAL A 71 -29.02 -5.25 27.61
N PRO A 72 -28.50 -4.04 27.91
CA PRO A 72 -29.33 -2.91 28.33
C PRO A 72 -30.38 -2.56 27.26
N SER A 73 -31.61 -2.26 27.69
CA SER A 73 -32.72 -1.98 26.77
C SER A 73 -32.51 -0.76 25.85
N ASP A 74 -31.61 0.14 26.23
CA ASP A 74 -31.22 1.39 25.55
C ASP A 74 -29.88 1.29 24.81
N ALA A 75 -29.26 0.11 24.78
CA ALA A 75 -27.98 -0.09 24.10
C ALA A 75 -28.13 -0.08 22.57
N SER A 76 -27.00 0.15 21.88
CA SER A 76 -26.87 -0.10 20.45
C SER A 76 -26.05 -1.38 20.22
N LEU A 77 -26.44 -2.20 19.26
CA LEU A 77 -25.67 -3.34 18.80
C LEU A 77 -24.88 -2.97 17.55
N GLU A 78 -23.61 -3.33 17.51
CA GLU A 78 -22.74 -3.22 16.35
C GLU A 78 -22.51 -4.61 15.73
N PHE A 79 -22.77 -4.69 14.43
CA PHE A 79 -22.60 -5.89 13.63
C PHE A 79 -21.43 -5.67 12.68
N SER A 80 -20.48 -6.61 12.67
CA SER A 80 -19.31 -6.54 11.79
C SER A 80 -18.94 -7.91 11.24
N TYR A 81 -18.51 -7.92 9.98
CA TYR A 81 -17.99 -9.12 9.32
C TYR A 81 -16.94 -8.70 8.29
N VAL A 82 -15.96 -9.58 8.06
CA VAL A 82 -14.87 -9.29 7.13
C VAL A 82 -15.43 -9.15 5.71
N GLY A 83 -15.23 -7.98 5.09
CA GLY A 83 -15.72 -7.68 3.73
C GLY A 83 -17.15 -7.12 3.67
N MET A 84 -17.77 -6.79 4.82
CA MET A 84 -19.10 -6.17 4.88
C MET A 84 -19.07 -4.86 5.68
N GLN A 85 -20.01 -3.97 5.37
CA GLN A 85 -20.13 -2.69 6.06
C GLN A 85 -20.67 -2.91 7.48
N SER A 86 -19.98 -2.37 8.49
CA SER A 86 -20.47 -2.42 9.88
C SER A 86 -21.83 -1.71 10.00
N GLN A 87 -22.77 -2.35 10.68
CA GLN A 87 -24.11 -1.83 10.93
C GLN A 87 -24.31 -1.61 12.43
N THR A 88 -24.91 -0.47 12.80
CA THR A 88 -25.27 -0.19 14.20
C THR A 88 -26.77 -0.07 14.33
N VAL A 89 -27.38 -0.89 15.19
CA VAL A 89 -28.83 -0.96 15.37
C VAL A 89 -29.18 -0.72 16.84
N GLN A 90 -30.10 0.21 17.09
CA GLN A 90 -30.60 0.48 18.44
C GLN A 90 -31.52 -0.64 18.93
N VAL A 91 -31.33 -1.08 20.18
CA VAL A 91 -32.13 -2.17 20.77
C VAL A 91 -33.56 -1.73 21.03
N ASN A 92 -33.78 -0.52 21.57
CA ASN A 92 -35.11 0.06 21.85
C ASN A 92 -36.06 -0.93 22.57
N GLY A 93 -35.55 -1.73 23.50
CA GLY A 93 -36.31 -2.75 24.22
C GLY A 93 -36.81 -3.94 23.40
N LYS A 94 -36.37 -4.12 22.14
CA LYS A 94 -36.74 -5.26 21.30
C LYS A 94 -35.90 -6.48 21.64
N ALA A 95 -36.58 -7.60 21.94
CA ALA A 95 -35.93 -8.89 22.18
C ALA A 95 -35.52 -9.64 20.89
N ILE A 96 -36.05 -9.22 19.73
CA ILE A 96 -35.72 -9.81 18.43
C ILE A 96 -35.27 -8.72 17.47
N ILE A 97 -34.05 -8.85 16.94
CA ILE A 97 -33.45 -7.89 16.00
C ILE A 97 -32.84 -8.67 14.83
N ASN A 98 -33.40 -8.53 13.64
CA ASN A 98 -32.83 -9.08 12.42
C ASN A 98 -32.12 -7.96 11.66
N VAL A 99 -30.93 -8.26 11.12
CA VAL A 99 -30.09 -7.27 10.45
C VAL A 99 -29.71 -7.77 9.06
N VAL A 100 -29.86 -6.89 8.09
CA VAL A 100 -29.31 -7.06 6.74
C VAL A 100 -27.99 -6.31 6.69
N MET A 101 -26.89 -7.02 6.39
CA MET A 101 -25.60 -6.41 6.17
C MET A 101 -25.34 -6.24 4.69
N PHE A 102 -24.71 -5.13 4.35
CA PHE A 102 -24.34 -4.80 2.99
C PHE A 102 -22.89 -5.17 2.74
N THR A 103 -22.58 -5.61 1.53
CA THR A 103 -21.20 -5.85 1.13
C THR A 103 -20.41 -4.54 1.19
N ASP A 104 -19.19 -4.56 1.72
CA ASP A 104 -18.31 -3.38 1.70
C ASP A 104 -17.72 -3.25 0.29
N SER A 105 -18.55 -2.84 -0.65
CA SER A 105 -18.18 -2.58 -2.04
C SER A 105 -17.46 -1.23 -2.21
N LYS A 106 -16.84 -0.71 -1.14
CA LYS A 106 -15.78 0.30 -1.28
C LYS A 106 -14.58 -0.32 -1.99
N LEU A 107 -14.71 -0.49 -3.30
CA LEU A 107 -13.63 -0.12 -4.21
C LEU A 107 -13.16 1.24 -3.72
N LEU A 108 -11.92 1.30 -3.21
CA LEU A 108 -11.23 2.55 -2.94
C LEU A 108 -11.46 3.43 -4.17
N ASP A 109 -12.31 4.45 -4.05
CA ASP A 109 -12.46 5.45 -5.09
C ASP A 109 -11.08 6.09 -5.23
N GLU A 110 -10.31 5.65 -6.22
CA GLU A 110 -9.04 6.28 -6.55
C GLU A 110 -9.35 7.73 -6.94
N LEU A 111 -9.14 8.61 -5.97
CA LEU A 111 -9.26 10.05 -6.14
C LEU A 111 -8.05 10.50 -6.95
N VAL A 112 -8.30 10.91 -8.18
CA VAL A 112 -7.31 11.53 -9.02
C VAL A 112 -7.33 13.03 -8.72
N VAL A 113 -6.19 13.57 -8.31
CA VAL A 113 -6.01 15.02 -8.25
C VAL A 113 -5.73 15.49 -9.67
N VAL A 114 -6.58 16.37 -10.22
CA VAL A 114 -6.33 17.03 -11.50
C VAL A 114 -6.51 18.53 -11.29
N GLY A 115 -5.41 19.27 -11.37
CA GLY A 115 -5.34 20.74 -11.36
C GLY A 115 -5.89 21.39 -10.09
N TYR A 116 -7.22 21.50 -10.01
CA TYR A 116 -7.96 22.23 -8.97
C TYR A 116 -9.14 21.45 -8.35
N GLY A 117 -9.26 20.14 -8.59
CA GLY A 117 -10.32 19.32 -7.98
C GLY A 117 -10.00 17.82 -7.91
N THR A 118 -10.70 17.12 -7.03
CA THR A 118 -10.64 15.66 -6.92
C THR A 118 -11.75 15.05 -7.78
N GLN A 119 -11.39 14.21 -8.75
CA GLN A 119 -12.35 13.49 -9.58
C GLN A 119 -12.13 11.99 -9.44
N LYS A 120 -13.23 11.22 -9.40
CA LYS A 120 -13.14 9.76 -9.44
C LYS A 120 -12.54 9.32 -10.77
N LYS A 121 -11.61 8.38 -10.74
CA LYS A 121 -10.97 7.81 -11.95
C LYS A 121 -11.99 7.39 -13.03
N VAL A 122 -13.15 6.86 -12.63
CA VAL A 122 -14.22 6.41 -13.54
C VAL A 122 -14.86 7.55 -14.34
N ASN A 123 -14.76 8.79 -13.86
CA ASN A 123 -15.36 9.96 -14.50
C ASN A 123 -14.37 10.75 -15.36
N LEU A 124 -13.09 10.33 -15.42
CA LEU A 124 -12.11 10.99 -16.26
C LEU A 124 -12.20 10.48 -17.69
N THR A 125 -12.35 11.42 -18.63
CA THR A 125 -12.41 11.13 -20.07
C THR A 125 -11.04 10.90 -20.72
N GLY A 126 -9.94 11.15 -20.01
CA GLY A 126 -8.57 10.98 -20.53
C GLY A 126 -7.78 9.86 -19.85
N ALA A 127 -6.73 9.37 -20.51
CA ALA A 127 -5.90 8.28 -20.02
C ALA A 127 -5.03 8.71 -18.83
N VAL A 128 -5.51 8.39 -17.63
CA VAL A 128 -4.77 8.58 -16.38
C VAL A 128 -4.47 7.24 -15.74
N ALA A 129 -3.23 7.07 -15.31
CA ALA A 129 -2.82 5.94 -14.48
C ALA A 129 -2.56 6.44 -13.06
N VAL A 130 -3.12 5.75 -12.08
CA VAL A 130 -2.91 6.06 -10.66
C VAL A 130 -2.15 4.88 -10.05
N VAL A 131 -1.15 5.20 -9.24
CA VAL A 131 -0.43 4.25 -8.41
C VAL A 131 -0.65 4.64 -6.95
N GLY A 132 -1.19 3.73 -6.15
CA GLY A 132 -1.41 3.97 -4.73
C GLY A 132 -0.10 3.94 -3.94
N GLY A 133 -0.03 4.69 -2.83
CA GLY A 133 1.15 4.71 -1.95
C GLY A 133 1.56 3.32 -1.46
N GLN A 134 0.59 2.42 -1.23
CA GLN A 134 0.87 1.04 -0.82
C GLN A 134 1.68 0.27 -1.88
N ASP A 135 1.40 0.47 -3.17
CA ASP A 135 2.10 -0.18 -4.29
C ASP A 135 3.51 0.39 -4.51
N ILE A 136 3.74 1.62 -4.07
CA ILE A 136 5.04 2.30 -4.10
C ILE A 136 5.89 1.79 -2.94
N THR A 137 5.34 1.75 -1.72
CA THR A 137 6.04 1.30 -0.50
C THR A 137 6.32 -0.21 -0.47
N SER A 138 5.53 -1.03 -1.16
CA SER A 138 5.74 -2.48 -1.24
C SER A 138 6.99 -2.87 -2.03
N LYS A 139 7.53 -1.96 -2.84
CA LYS A 139 8.83 -2.14 -3.48
C LYS A 139 9.92 -1.68 -2.53
N ALA A 140 10.85 -2.59 -2.24
CA ALA A 140 12.09 -2.27 -1.56
C ALA A 140 13.02 -1.47 -2.48
N SER A 141 12.67 -0.21 -2.73
CA SER A 141 13.52 0.72 -3.48
C SER A 141 13.76 1.99 -2.70
N THR A 142 14.97 2.53 -2.82
CA THR A 142 15.39 3.77 -2.16
C THR A 142 14.93 5.02 -2.91
N ASP A 143 14.25 4.87 -4.04
CA ASP A 143 13.86 5.97 -4.92
C ASP A 143 12.46 5.76 -5.53
N VAL A 144 11.68 6.84 -5.59
CA VAL A 144 10.29 6.83 -6.06
C VAL A 144 10.20 6.53 -7.56
N VAL A 145 11.17 6.99 -8.36
CA VAL A 145 11.17 6.81 -9.83
C VAL A 145 11.27 5.33 -10.19
N SER A 146 12.11 4.60 -9.46
CA SER A 146 12.22 3.15 -9.62
C SER A 146 11.00 2.38 -9.07
N ALA A 147 10.32 2.89 -8.05
CA ALA A 147 9.11 2.26 -7.49
C ALA A 147 7.93 2.31 -8.48
N ILE A 148 7.77 3.41 -9.22
CA ILE A 148 6.71 3.54 -10.25
C ILE A 148 7.00 2.76 -11.54
N MET A 149 8.24 2.31 -11.74
CA MET A 149 8.63 1.54 -12.93
C MET A 149 7.81 0.25 -13.04
N GLY A 150 7.10 0.06 -14.16
CA GLY A 150 6.23 -1.09 -14.37
C GLY A 150 4.87 -1.05 -13.66
N GLN A 151 4.61 -0.05 -12.80
CA GLN A 151 3.27 0.17 -12.23
C GLN A 151 2.37 0.99 -13.15
N VAL A 152 2.97 1.84 -13.99
CA VAL A 152 2.25 2.70 -14.93
C VAL A 152 2.44 2.18 -16.36
N PRO A 153 1.36 1.75 -17.04
CA PRO A 153 1.44 1.36 -18.45
C PRO A 153 1.87 2.53 -19.34
N GLY A 154 2.90 2.31 -20.14
CA GLY A 154 3.46 3.31 -21.05
C GLY A 154 4.42 4.31 -20.40
N LEU A 155 4.78 4.12 -19.13
CA LEU A 155 5.88 4.84 -18.48
C LEU A 155 7.19 4.07 -18.69
N LEU A 156 8.14 4.71 -19.34
CA LEU A 156 9.50 4.19 -19.50
C LEU A 156 10.43 5.00 -18.59
N VAL A 157 11.08 4.29 -17.68
CA VAL A 157 12.13 4.83 -16.83
C VAL A 157 13.43 4.18 -17.27
N SER A 158 14.38 4.97 -17.78
CA SER A 158 15.71 4.48 -18.13
C SER A 158 16.71 4.89 -17.07
N ARG A 159 17.44 3.91 -16.54
CA ARG A 159 18.57 4.13 -15.64
C ARG A 159 19.86 3.92 -16.41
N ASN A 160 20.71 4.94 -16.43
CA ASN A 160 21.98 4.92 -17.17
C ASN A 160 23.15 4.45 -16.30
N SER A 161 22.92 4.23 -14.99
CA SER A 161 23.94 3.79 -14.03
C SER A 161 23.30 2.96 -12.91
N GLY A 162 24.06 2.02 -12.37
CA GLY A 162 23.73 1.29 -11.13
C GLY A 162 24.30 1.95 -9.87
N GLN A 163 24.89 3.13 -10.00
CA GLN A 163 25.44 3.88 -8.86
C GLN A 163 24.30 4.34 -7.93
N PRO A 164 24.36 4.01 -6.61
CA PRO A 164 23.41 4.55 -5.64
C PRO A 164 23.36 6.07 -5.68
N GLY A 165 22.15 6.64 -5.71
CA GLY A 165 21.94 8.10 -5.82
C GLY A 165 22.11 8.69 -7.22
N SER A 166 22.49 7.91 -8.24
CA SER A 166 22.48 8.38 -9.63
C SER A 166 21.06 8.66 -10.14
N GLU A 167 20.05 8.05 -9.52
CA GLU A 167 18.62 8.34 -9.69
C GLU A 167 18.30 9.83 -9.35
N THR A 168 19.04 10.40 -8.37
CA THR A 168 18.83 11.72 -7.77
C THR A 168 19.43 12.86 -8.61
N GLY A 169 20.28 12.57 -9.59
CA GLY A 169 20.99 13.57 -10.39
C GLY A 169 20.28 14.04 -11.67
N GLY A 170 19.00 13.70 -11.87
CA GLY A 170 18.31 13.93 -13.15
C GLY A 170 18.68 12.94 -14.25
N THR A 171 19.44 11.89 -13.91
CA THR A 171 19.93 10.86 -14.86
C THR A 171 18.90 9.78 -15.17
N ALA A 172 17.86 9.63 -14.35
CA ALA A 172 16.73 8.77 -14.66
C ALA A 172 15.82 9.49 -15.66
N SER A 173 15.95 9.16 -16.94
CA SER A 173 15.08 9.75 -17.95
C SER A 173 13.71 9.10 -17.87
N ILE A 174 12.68 9.87 -17.55
CA ILE A 174 11.29 9.43 -17.49
C ILE A 174 10.62 9.79 -18.79
N ARG A 175 9.93 8.84 -19.42
CA ARG A 175 9.22 9.06 -20.68
C ARG A 175 7.82 8.47 -20.58
N ILE A 176 6.83 9.25 -20.98
CA ILE A 176 5.44 8.79 -21.06
C ILE A 176 5.11 8.60 -22.54
N ARG A 177 4.77 7.36 -22.93
CA ARG A 177 4.49 6.96 -24.32
C ARG A 177 5.64 7.19 -25.32
N GLY A 178 6.88 7.05 -24.86
CA GLY A 178 8.07 7.09 -25.73
C GLY A 178 8.64 8.50 -25.93
N PHE A 179 9.31 8.73 -27.05
CA PHE A 179 9.96 10.00 -27.35
C PHE A 179 8.97 11.00 -27.94
N THR A 180 8.79 12.13 -27.27
CA THR A 180 7.87 13.20 -27.68
C THR A 180 8.56 14.33 -28.43
N SER A 181 9.89 14.43 -28.35
CA SER A 181 10.68 15.49 -29.00
C SER A 181 12.06 14.96 -29.40
N VAL A 182 12.63 15.55 -30.47
CA VAL A 182 14.03 15.35 -30.90
C VAL A 182 15.00 16.02 -29.93
N ASN A 183 14.58 17.12 -29.31
CA ASN A 183 15.30 17.82 -28.25
C ASN A 183 14.65 17.44 -26.92
N ASP A 184 15.31 16.55 -26.18
CA ASP A 184 14.93 15.95 -24.88
C ASP A 184 13.68 16.55 -24.20
N ALA A 185 12.66 15.72 -24.00
CA ALA A 185 11.39 16.11 -23.40
C ALA A 185 11.06 15.22 -22.21
N GLN A 186 11.23 15.77 -21.01
CA GLN A 186 10.83 15.15 -19.75
C GLN A 186 9.39 15.56 -19.40
N PRO A 187 8.60 14.67 -18.77
CA PRO A 187 7.29 15.02 -18.26
C PRO A 187 7.39 16.03 -17.12
N LEU A 188 6.37 16.88 -16.99
CA LEU A 188 6.27 17.82 -15.87
C LEU A 188 5.92 17.06 -14.58
N VAL A 189 6.70 17.24 -13.52
CA VAL A 189 6.43 16.65 -12.21
C VAL A 189 5.88 17.73 -11.28
N LEU A 190 4.71 17.47 -10.70
CA LEU A 190 4.05 18.34 -9.73
C LEU A 190 3.86 17.60 -8.41
N ILE A 191 4.36 18.17 -7.33
CA ILE A 191 4.23 17.67 -5.96
C ILE A 191 3.26 18.60 -5.25
N ASP A 192 2.08 18.10 -4.90
CA ASP A 192 0.99 18.89 -4.30
C ASP A 192 0.67 20.20 -5.05
N GLY A 193 0.86 20.19 -6.37
CA GLY A 193 0.60 21.34 -7.25
C GLY A 193 1.81 22.25 -7.51
N VAL A 194 2.97 21.99 -6.92
CA VAL A 194 4.21 22.75 -7.14
C VAL A 194 5.20 21.93 -7.97
N GLU A 195 5.89 22.56 -8.93
CA GLU A 195 6.92 21.88 -9.72
C GLU A 195 8.07 21.39 -8.83
N GLY A 196 8.44 20.12 -9.00
CA GLY A 196 9.45 19.47 -8.15
C GLY A 196 10.07 18.25 -8.81
N LEU A 197 10.87 17.51 -8.05
CA LEU A 197 11.62 16.35 -8.53
C LEU A 197 11.18 15.09 -7.77
N LEU A 198 10.92 14.00 -8.49
CA LEU A 198 10.44 12.75 -7.85
C LEU A 198 11.46 12.15 -6.89
N HIS A 199 12.75 12.30 -7.16
CA HIS A 199 13.82 11.70 -6.35
C HIS A 199 14.04 12.40 -5.01
N THR A 200 13.50 13.60 -4.79
CA THR A 200 13.59 14.29 -3.49
C THR A 200 12.50 13.84 -2.52
N LEU A 201 11.57 13.01 -2.99
CA LEU A 201 10.45 12.53 -2.19
C LEU A 201 10.76 11.19 -1.54
N ASN A 202 10.32 11.04 -0.30
CA ASN A 202 10.26 9.76 0.36
C ASN A 202 8.99 9.02 -0.08
N ALA A 203 9.12 7.75 -0.46
CA ALA A 203 7.99 6.90 -0.84
C ALA A 203 6.93 6.77 0.28
N GLU A 204 7.36 6.83 1.54
CA GLU A 204 6.46 6.73 2.70
C GLU A 204 5.55 7.94 2.86
N ASP A 205 5.93 9.10 2.33
CA ASP A 205 5.15 10.33 2.41
C ASP A 205 4.15 10.46 1.25
N ILE A 206 4.18 9.54 0.28
CA ILE A 206 3.34 9.58 -0.91
C ILE A 206 2.02 8.85 -0.65
N GLU A 207 0.92 9.56 -0.86
CA GLU A 207 -0.43 8.99 -0.83
C GLU A 207 -0.77 8.34 -2.17
N SER A 208 -0.53 9.06 -3.26
CA SER A 208 -0.78 8.57 -4.61
C SER A 208 0.07 9.30 -5.65
N ILE A 209 0.36 8.60 -6.76
CA ILE A 209 0.97 9.18 -7.96
C ILE A 209 -0.01 9.02 -9.12
N SER A 210 -0.38 10.14 -9.72
CA SER A 210 -1.26 10.20 -10.90
C SER A 210 -0.47 10.63 -12.13
N VAL A 211 -0.43 9.78 -13.14
CA VAL A 211 0.27 10.04 -14.42
C VAL A 211 -0.76 10.35 -15.50
N LEU A 212 -0.75 11.59 -15.97
CA LEU A 212 -1.55 12.08 -17.10
C LEU A 212 -0.81 11.78 -18.41
N LYS A 213 -1.36 10.85 -19.20
CA LYS A 213 -0.72 10.33 -20.42
C LYS A 213 -1.22 11.00 -21.71
N ASP A 214 -2.37 11.67 -21.65
CA ASP A 214 -3.02 12.29 -22.80
C ASP A 214 -2.89 13.81 -22.79
N ALA A 215 -2.83 14.39 -23.98
CA ALA A 215 -2.76 15.83 -24.19
C ALA A 215 -4.00 16.56 -23.63
N ALA A 216 -5.19 15.96 -23.68
CA ALA A 216 -6.41 16.58 -23.15
C ALA A 216 -6.29 16.83 -21.64
N SER A 217 -5.88 15.81 -20.88
CA SER A 217 -5.73 15.91 -19.42
C SER A 217 -4.48 16.69 -19.01
N ALA A 218 -3.42 16.65 -19.82
CA ALA A 218 -2.18 17.38 -19.58
C ALA A 218 -2.28 18.87 -19.94
N SER A 219 -3.14 19.26 -20.90
CA SER A 219 -3.29 20.64 -21.41
C SER A 219 -3.65 21.67 -20.33
N ILE A 220 -4.24 21.22 -19.23
CA ILE A 220 -4.55 22.06 -18.05
C ILE A 220 -3.27 22.69 -17.48
N TYR A 221 -2.13 22.00 -17.60
CA TYR A 221 -0.83 22.43 -17.09
C TYR A 221 0.03 23.15 -18.14
N GLY A 222 -0.54 23.48 -19.31
CA GLY A 222 0.08 24.31 -20.33
C GLY A 222 1.10 23.59 -21.22
N SER A 223 1.95 24.37 -21.90
CA SER A 223 2.86 23.86 -22.94
C SER A 223 3.97 22.93 -22.42
N ARG A 224 4.34 23.06 -21.14
CA ARG A 224 5.32 22.17 -20.48
C ARG A 224 4.79 20.75 -20.28
N ALA A 225 3.47 20.57 -20.35
CA ALA A 225 2.80 19.30 -20.20
C ALA A 225 2.75 18.47 -21.49
N ALA A 226 3.40 18.93 -22.57
CA ALA A 226 3.41 18.24 -23.87
C ALA A 226 3.96 16.81 -23.81
N ALA A 227 4.88 16.53 -22.86
CA ALA A 227 5.43 15.20 -22.60
C ALA A 227 4.65 14.39 -21.55
N GLY A 228 3.49 14.88 -21.12
CA GLY A 228 2.69 14.35 -20.01
C GLY A 228 3.04 15.00 -18.66
N VAL A 229 2.26 14.66 -17.64
CA VAL A 229 2.38 15.23 -16.29
C VAL A 229 2.30 14.11 -15.25
N ILE A 230 3.17 14.17 -14.26
CA ILE A 230 3.18 13.29 -13.10
C ILE A 230 2.80 14.13 -11.88
N LEU A 231 1.63 13.86 -11.31
CA LEU A 231 1.20 14.46 -10.06
C LEU A 231 1.52 13.52 -8.92
N VAL A 232 2.12 14.06 -7.88
CA VAL A 232 2.32 13.40 -6.60
C VAL A 232 1.45 14.10 -5.57
N THR A 233 0.64 13.30 -4.87
CA THR A 233 -0.12 13.75 -3.71
C THR A 233 0.54 13.18 -2.47
N THR A 234 0.91 14.04 -1.53
CA THR A 234 1.51 13.61 -0.25
C THR A 234 0.44 13.30 0.79
N LYS A 235 0.75 12.39 1.72
CA LYS A 235 -0.13 12.01 2.82
C LYS A 235 -0.38 13.21 3.72
N LYS A 236 -1.66 13.52 3.95
CA LYS A 236 -2.08 14.59 4.88
C LYS A 236 -2.58 13.99 6.20
N GLY A 237 -2.42 14.74 7.29
CA GLY A 237 -2.94 14.35 8.61
C GLY A 237 -4.47 14.23 8.59
N SER A 238 -4.99 13.13 9.13
CA SER A 238 -6.43 12.94 9.35
C SER A 238 -6.84 13.49 10.73
N ALA A 239 -8.07 14.00 10.85
CA ALA A 239 -8.66 14.42 12.13
C ALA A 239 -8.96 13.24 13.08
N GLN A 240 -8.71 12.00 12.65
CA GLN A 240 -8.82 10.81 13.48
C GLN A 240 -7.65 10.67 14.47
N LYS A 241 -7.70 9.64 15.31
CA LYS A 241 -6.68 9.31 16.32
C LYS A 241 -5.28 9.24 15.68
N THR A 242 -4.29 9.76 16.40
CA THR A 242 -2.87 9.76 15.99
C THR A 242 -2.41 8.33 15.68
N LYS A 243 -1.93 8.11 14.46
CA LYS A 243 -1.32 6.85 14.02
C LYS A 243 0.18 7.05 13.88
N VAL A 244 0.96 6.25 14.60
CA VAL A 244 2.42 6.24 14.51
C VAL A 244 2.85 4.94 13.81
N SER A 245 3.58 5.07 12.71
CA SER A 245 4.16 3.94 11.97
C SER A 245 5.68 4.05 11.99
N TYR A 246 6.34 2.94 12.29
CA TYR A 246 7.79 2.81 12.24
C TYR A 246 8.17 1.73 11.23
N ASN A 247 9.05 2.06 10.29
CA ASN A 247 9.57 1.15 9.29
C ASN A 247 11.10 1.07 9.44
N GLY A 248 11.63 -0.15 9.49
CA GLY A 248 13.06 -0.42 9.55
C GLY A 248 13.40 -1.52 8.54
N SER A 249 14.37 -1.26 7.66
CA SER A 249 14.80 -2.20 6.63
C SER A 249 16.33 -2.38 6.66
N PHE A 250 16.78 -3.58 6.28
CA PHE A 250 18.18 -3.92 6.11
C PHE A 250 18.33 -4.64 4.77
N GLY A 251 19.25 -4.18 3.93
CA GLY A 251 19.48 -4.74 2.59
C GLY A 251 20.97 -4.79 2.25
N LEU A 252 21.38 -5.85 1.56
CA LEU A 252 22.73 -6.03 1.01
C LEU A 252 22.62 -6.11 -0.50
N ASN A 253 23.40 -5.27 -1.21
CA ASN A 253 23.47 -5.30 -2.66
C ASN A 253 24.67 -6.13 -3.10
N MET A 254 24.43 -7.19 -3.87
CA MET A 254 25.46 -8.01 -4.50
C MET A 254 25.37 -7.87 -6.02
N PRO A 255 26.50 -7.79 -6.74
CA PRO A 255 26.47 -7.79 -8.20
C PRO A 255 25.83 -9.08 -8.71
N GLY A 256 24.77 -8.96 -9.52
CA GLY A 256 24.04 -10.12 -10.04
C GLY A 256 24.70 -10.71 -11.28
N LEU A 257 24.61 -9.99 -12.41
CA LEU A 257 25.12 -10.42 -13.70
C LEU A 257 26.44 -9.71 -13.99
N MET A 258 27.55 -10.35 -13.64
CA MET A 258 28.85 -9.97 -14.18
C MET A 258 29.08 -10.73 -15.50
N PRO A 259 29.67 -10.10 -16.52
CA PRO A 259 30.11 -10.82 -17.70
C PRO A 259 31.01 -11.99 -17.30
N GLU A 260 30.73 -13.17 -17.84
CA GLU A 260 31.63 -14.30 -17.69
C GLU A 260 32.98 -13.93 -18.31
N ARG A 261 34.04 -14.03 -17.50
CA ARG A 261 35.39 -13.78 -17.98
C ARG A 261 35.88 -15.08 -18.61
N LEU A 262 36.46 -14.98 -19.81
CA LEU A 262 37.21 -16.08 -20.37
C LEU A 262 38.26 -16.54 -19.37
N SER A 263 38.43 -17.85 -19.28
CA SER A 263 39.55 -18.41 -18.54
C SER A 263 40.88 -17.97 -19.18
N PRO A 264 41.98 -17.91 -18.42
CA PRO A 264 43.27 -17.45 -18.95
C PRO A 264 43.77 -18.22 -20.17
N TRP A 265 43.44 -19.52 -20.30
CA TRP A 265 43.84 -20.33 -21.45
C TRP A 265 42.98 -20.04 -22.68
N GLU A 266 41.67 -19.84 -22.52
CA GLU A 266 40.78 -19.46 -23.61
C GLU A 266 41.16 -18.08 -24.15
N ASP A 267 41.40 -17.10 -23.27
CA ASP A 267 41.84 -15.75 -23.68
C ASP A 267 43.14 -15.82 -24.49
N TYR A 268 44.09 -16.66 -24.07
CA TYR A 268 45.36 -16.87 -24.77
C TYR A 268 45.19 -17.53 -26.15
N GLU A 269 44.26 -18.47 -26.29
CA GLU A 269 43.89 -19.09 -27.57
C GLU A 269 43.25 -18.07 -28.52
N TRP A 270 42.36 -17.21 -28.04
CA TRP A 270 41.75 -16.14 -28.84
C TRP A 270 42.80 -15.11 -29.29
N ILE A 271 43.73 -14.73 -28.41
CA ILE A 271 44.87 -13.87 -28.77
C ILE A 271 45.73 -14.56 -29.83
N HIS A 272 46.03 -15.85 -29.68
CA HIS A 272 46.78 -16.62 -30.67
C HIS A 272 46.10 -16.59 -32.04
N GLN A 273 44.81 -16.92 -32.10
CA GLN A 273 44.04 -16.91 -33.35
C GLN A 273 44.02 -15.52 -33.98
N SER A 274 43.88 -14.46 -33.19
CA SER A 274 43.92 -13.08 -33.70
C SER A 274 45.26 -12.73 -34.35
N LEU A 275 46.38 -13.11 -33.72
CA LEU A 275 47.73 -12.86 -34.24
C LEU A 275 48.04 -13.71 -35.46
N TYR A 276 47.61 -14.97 -35.46
CA TYR A 276 47.75 -15.88 -36.59
C TYR A 276 46.99 -15.38 -37.83
N ASN A 277 45.77 -14.84 -37.64
CA ASN A 277 44.97 -14.25 -38.72
C ASN A 277 45.62 -12.97 -39.30
N ILE A 278 46.33 -12.20 -38.48
CA ILE A 278 47.07 -11.00 -38.93
C ILE A 278 48.35 -11.41 -39.67
N ASN A 279 49.09 -12.37 -39.14
CA ASN A 279 50.33 -12.86 -39.72
C ASN A 279 50.55 -14.33 -39.33
N PRO A 280 50.47 -15.27 -40.29
CA PRO A 280 50.63 -16.71 -40.04
C PRO A 280 52.00 -17.13 -39.50
N ALA A 281 53.00 -16.24 -39.52
CA ALA A 281 54.31 -16.49 -38.90
C ALA A 281 54.28 -16.39 -37.37
N PHE A 282 53.24 -15.77 -36.79
CA PHE A 282 53.03 -15.77 -35.34
C PHE A 282 52.35 -17.08 -34.92
N VAL A 283 53.16 -18.12 -34.73
CA VAL A 283 52.72 -19.36 -34.11
C VAL A 283 53.15 -19.33 -32.64
N ILE A 284 52.19 -19.18 -31.74
CA ILE A 284 52.43 -19.43 -30.31
C ILE A 284 52.59 -20.94 -30.13
N ASN A 285 53.57 -21.35 -29.32
CA ASN A 285 53.79 -22.77 -29.02
C ASN A 285 52.54 -23.34 -28.31
N LYS A 286 51.92 -24.37 -28.91
CA LYS A 286 50.76 -25.08 -28.38
C LYS A 286 51.01 -25.62 -26.96
N GLU A 287 52.24 -26.04 -26.67
CA GLU A 287 52.66 -26.49 -25.34
C GLU A 287 52.50 -25.40 -24.28
N ALA A 288 52.69 -24.13 -24.64
CA ALA A 288 52.49 -23.01 -23.71
C ALA A 288 51.01 -22.79 -23.37
N ILE A 289 50.09 -23.06 -24.32
CA ILE A 289 48.64 -22.99 -24.11
C ILE A 289 48.21 -24.13 -23.19
N ASP A 290 48.67 -25.35 -23.45
CA ASP A 290 48.38 -26.53 -22.64
C ASP A 290 48.92 -26.42 -21.20
N MET A 291 50.06 -25.75 -21.01
CA MET A 291 50.58 -25.44 -19.67
C MET A 291 49.73 -24.44 -18.89
N ILE A 292 49.14 -23.44 -19.57
CA ILE A 292 48.24 -22.44 -18.95
C ILE A 292 46.87 -23.07 -18.64
N ALA A 293 46.43 -24.03 -19.44
CA ALA A 293 45.19 -24.77 -19.23
C ALA A 293 45.27 -25.81 -18.09
N ASN A 294 46.48 -26.16 -17.64
CA ASN A 294 46.67 -27.19 -16.62
C ASN A 294 46.53 -26.61 -15.20
N PRO A 295 45.50 -26.99 -14.42
CA PRO A 295 45.28 -26.48 -13.06
C PRO A 295 46.36 -26.90 -12.04
N ASN A 296 47.26 -27.81 -12.40
CA ASN A 296 48.38 -28.26 -11.55
C ASN A 296 49.69 -27.49 -11.80
N HIS A 297 49.73 -26.54 -12.75
CA HIS A 297 50.91 -25.73 -13.05
C HIS A 297 50.75 -24.29 -12.56
N ASN A 298 51.28 -23.99 -11.36
CA ASN A 298 51.20 -22.65 -10.76
C ASN A 298 52.41 -21.75 -11.06
N TYR A 299 53.37 -22.21 -11.87
CA TYR A 299 54.57 -21.45 -12.22
C TYR A 299 55.05 -21.80 -13.63
N ARG A 300 55.58 -20.80 -14.35
CA ARG A 300 56.39 -21.02 -15.55
C ARG A 300 57.81 -21.33 -15.11
N VAL A 301 58.34 -22.50 -15.46
CA VAL A 301 59.79 -22.70 -15.42
C VAL A 301 60.36 -21.75 -16.46
N MET A 302 60.94 -20.62 -16.05
CA MET A 302 61.69 -19.78 -16.97
C MET A 302 62.85 -20.63 -17.48
N GLY A 303 62.74 -21.11 -18.72
CA GLY A 303 63.86 -21.76 -19.39
C GLY A 303 65.03 -20.81 -19.37
N THR A 304 66.13 -21.23 -18.75
CA THR A 304 67.41 -20.53 -18.76
C THR A 304 67.86 -20.37 -20.21
N ARG A 305 67.56 -19.21 -20.81
CA ARG A 305 68.19 -18.75 -22.04
C ARG A 305 69.03 -17.54 -21.67
N TRP A 306 70.29 -17.84 -21.36
CA TRP A 306 71.41 -16.95 -21.65
C TRP A 306 71.70 -17.04 -23.15
#